data_AF-A0A4U8V935-F1
#
_entry.id   AF-A0A4U8V935-F1
#
_cell.length_a   1.000
_cell.length_b   1.000
_cell.length_c   1.000
_cell.angle_alpha   90.00
_cell.angle_beta   90.00
_cell.angle_gamma   90.00
#
_symmetry.space_group_name_H-M   'P 1'
#
loop_
_entity.id
_entity.type
_entity.pdbx_description
1 polymer ?
#
loop_
_entity_poly.entity_id
_entity_poly.type
_entity_poly.pdbx_seq_one_letter_code
_entity_poly.pdbx_strand_id
1 'polypeptide(L)' 'MRQLWTAAVVLVSLVQLAQAAHKCVWVHGRVKCNKDPKKEVNVEVRVYDKDSFSFLKIVDPDDLMG' A
#
# COMPACT_ATOMS: atom_id res chain seq x y z
N MET A 1 -9.80 -39.02 12.07
CA MET A 1 -10.85 -37.98 11.91
C MET A 1 -10.58 -36.72 12.72
N ARG A 2 -10.44 -36.73 14.06
CA ARG A 2 -10.19 -35.52 14.88
C ARG A 2 -9.03 -34.61 14.40
N GLN A 3 -7.90 -35.19 13.98
CA GLN A 3 -6.73 -34.43 13.50
C GLN A 3 -6.99 -33.69 12.18
N LEU A 4 -7.85 -34.22 11.31
CA LEU A 4 -8.22 -33.56 10.04
C LEU A 4 -9.10 -32.33 10.31
N TRP A 5 -9.99 -32.42 11.31
CA TRP A 5 -10.81 -31.29 11.74
C TRP A 5 -9.98 -30.18 12.36
N THR A 6 -9.02 -30.50 13.22
CA THR A 6 -8.12 -29.50 13.81
C THR A 6 -7.26 -28.82 12.74
N ALA A 7 -6.75 -29.58 11.78
CA ALA A 7 -5.98 -29.02 10.66
C ALA A 7 -6.83 -28.09 9.79
N ALA A 8 -8.07 -28.49 9.48
CA ALA A 8 -8.99 -27.66 8.70
C ALA A 8 -9.33 -26.34 9.41
N VAL A 9 -9.59 -26.37 10.72
CA VAL A 9 -9.87 -25.16 11.51
C VAL A 9 -8.68 -24.21 11.53
N VAL A 10 -7.46 -24.75 11.69
CA VAL A 10 -6.23 -23.94 11.64
C VAL A 10 -6.05 -23.31 10.25
N LEU A 11 -6.24 -24.07 9.17
CA LEU A 11 -6.12 -23.57 7.80
C LEU A 11 -7.11 -22.45 7.48
N VAL A 12 -8.38 -22.62 7.87
CA VAL A 12 -9.41 -21.58 7.68
C VAL A 12 -9.08 -20.32 8.49
N SER A 13 -8.53 -20.48 9.69
CA SER A 13 -8.14 -19.34 10.54
C SER A 13 -6.97 -18.55 9.94
N LEU A 14 -6.02 -19.22 9.28
CA LEU A 14 -4.88 -18.59 8.62
C LEU A 14 -5.29 -17.84 7.34
N VAL A 15 -6.28 -18.33 6.59
CA VAL A 15 -6.79 -17.67 5.39
C VAL A 15 -7.40 -16.30 5.71
N GLN A 16 -8.08 -16.16 6.86
CA GLN A 16 -8.68 -14.87 7.25
C GLN A 16 -7.63 -13.81 7.64
N LEU A 17 -6.45 -14.23 8.09
CA LEU A 17 -5.33 -13.33 8.40
C LEU A 17 -4.59 -12.86 7.14
N ALA A 18 -4.78 -13.56 6.01
CA ALA A 18 -4.13 -13.24 4.73
C ALA A 18 -4.94 -12.26 3.87
N GLN A 19 -5.96 -11.60 4.42
CA GLN A 19 -6.78 -10.66 3.66
C GLN A 19 -5.99 -9.36 3.40
N ALA A 20 -5.32 -9.30 2.26
CA ALA A 20 -4.80 -8.06 1.68
C ALA A 20 -6.00 -7.19 1.26
N ALA A 21 -6.46 -6.33 2.17
CA ALA A 21 -7.53 -5.39 1.88
C ALA A 21 -7.01 -4.37 0.86
N HIS A 22 -7.46 -4.48 -0.40
CA HIS A 22 -7.27 -3.43 -1.40
C HIS A 22 -7.97 -2.16 -0.91
N LYS A 23 -7.21 -1.22 -0.35
CA LYS A 23 -7.73 0.08 0.09
C LYS A 23 -7.61 1.05 -1.07
N CYS A 24 -8.73 1.60 -1.54
CA CYS A 24 -8.69 2.72 -2.48
C CYS A 24 -8.10 3.95 -1.77
N VAL A 25 -7.11 4.59 -2.38
CA VAL A 25 -6.47 5.80 -1.86
C VAL A 25 -6.89 7.01 -2.68
N TRP A 26 -7.24 8.09 -2.00
CA TRP A 26 -7.66 9.34 -2.63
C TRP A 26 -6.65 10.43 -2.29
N VAL A 27 -6.09 11.09 -3.31
CA VAL A 27 -5.18 12.23 -3.15
C VAL A 27 -5.84 13.47 -3.74
N HIS A 28 -5.99 14.51 -2.92
CA HIS A 28 -6.55 15.79 -3.33
C HIS A 28 -5.63 16.95 -2.92
N GLY A 29 -5.43 17.93 -3.80
CA GLY A 29 -4.58 19.08 -3.49
C GLY A 29 -4.32 19.99 -4.70
N ARG A 30 -3.47 21.00 -4.49
CA ARG A 30 -3.00 21.93 -5.53
C ARG A 30 -1.48 22.01 -5.49
N VAL A 31 -0.85 21.88 -6.66
CA VAL A 31 0.58 22.18 -6.82
C VAL A 31 0.74 23.68 -6.96
N LYS A 32 1.67 24.26 -6.20
CA LYS A 32 2.00 25.69 -6.25
C LYS A 32 3.51 25.88 -6.33
N CYS A 33 3.98 26.71 -7.27
CA CYS A 33 5.38 27.11 -7.34
C CYS A 33 5.60 28.42 -6.58
N ASN A 34 6.45 28.41 -5.55
CA ASN A 34 6.73 29.61 -4.74
C ASN A 34 7.64 30.62 -5.46
N LYS A 35 8.45 30.17 -6.43
CA LYS A 35 9.40 31.02 -7.16
C LYS A 35 8.79 31.66 -8.40
N ASP A 36 7.98 30.92 -9.15
CA ASP A 36 7.33 31.38 -10.38
C ASP A 36 5.92 30.77 -10.50
N PRO A 37 4.86 31.53 -10.17
CA PRO A 37 3.48 31.04 -10.23
C PRO A 37 3.03 30.56 -11.60
N LYS A 38 3.71 30.94 -12.70
CA LYS A 38 3.35 30.48 -14.05
C LYS A 38 3.76 29.04 -14.33
N LYS A 39 4.59 28.45 -13.47
CA LYS A 39 5.12 27.08 -13.61
C LYS A 39 4.34 26.02 -12.83
N GLU A 40 3.07 26.27 -12.53
CA GLU A 40 2.20 25.29 -11.85
C GLU A 40 1.44 24.36 -12.81
N VAL A 41 1.60 24.55 -14.13
CA VAL A 41 0.95 23.75 -15.19
C VAL A 41 1.87 22.65 -15.73
N ASN A 42 1.29 21.60 -16.32
CA ASN A 42 2.00 20.46 -16.94
C ASN A 42 2.93 19.71 -15.97
N VAL A 43 2.50 19.56 -14.71
CA VAL A 43 3.23 18.81 -13.69
C VAL A 43 2.76 17.37 -13.65
N GLU A 44 3.70 16.44 -13.52
CA GLU A 44 3.40 15.03 -13.24
C GLU A 44 3.35 14.80 -11.74
N VAL A 45 2.27 14.23 -11.24
CA VAL A 45 2.11 13.84 -9.83
C VAL A 45 2.06 12.32 -9.77
N ARG A 46 3.00 11.73 -9.01
CA ARG A 46 3.04 10.29 -8.71
C ARG A 46 2.88 10.09 -7.22
N VAL A 47 2.08 9.10 -6.85
CA VAL A 47 1.79 8.73 -5.46
C VAL A 47 2.45 7.38 -5.20
N TYR A 48 3.15 7.25 -4.09
CA TYR A 48 3.87 6.04 -3.72
C TYR A 48 3.38 5.56 -2.35
N ASP A 49 3.22 4.25 -2.19
CA ASP A 49 3.08 3.67 -0.87
C ASP A 49 4.44 3.67 -0.18
N LYS A 50 4.44 3.96 1.11
CA LYS A 50 5.67 4.00 1.88
C LYS A 50 5.69 2.78 2.78
N ASP A 51 6.46 1.79 2.36
CA ASP A 51 6.54 0.54 3.08
C ASP A 51 7.67 0.58 4.12
N SER A 52 7.23 0.52 5.38
CA SER A 52 7.98 0.27 6.62
C SER A 52 9.26 1.12 6.90
N PHE A 53 9.74 1.05 8.14
CA PHE A 53 10.98 1.72 8.54
C PHE A 53 12.17 0.74 8.49
N SER A 54 13.28 1.16 7.88
CA SER A 54 14.60 0.51 7.92
C SER A 54 14.72 -0.80 7.11
N PHE A 55 15.49 -1.77 7.59
CA PHE A 55 15.99 -2.97 6.89
C PHE A 55 14.93 -3.89 6.24
N LEU A 56 13.65 -3.73 6.58
CA LEU A 56 12.56 -4.50 5.97
C LEU A 56 12.16 -4.01 4.56
N LYS A 57 12.64 -2.83 4.13
CA LYS A 57 12.40 -2.27 2.78
C LYS A 57 12.91 -3.13 1.62
N ILE A 58 13.79 -4.10 1.88
CA ILE A 58 14.26 -5.04 0.85
C ILE A 58 13.15 -6.04 0.48
N VAL A 59 12.30 -6.37 1.44
CA VAL A 59 11.19 -7.32 1.26
C VAL A 59 9.95 -6.61 0.72
N ASP A 60 9.79 -5.33 1.06
CA ASP A 60 8.64 -4.50 0.70
C ASP A 60 9.13 -3.07 0.32
N PRO A 61 9.58 -2.86 -0.92
CA PRO A 61 10.06 -1.57 -1.37
C PRO A 61 8.90 -0.64 -1.71
N ASP A 62 9.06 0.65 -1.40
CA ASP A 62 8.10 1.71 -1.78
C ASP A 62 7.66 1.54 -3.24
N ASP A 63 6.39 1.24 -3.48
CA ASP A 63 5.84 0.97 -4.79
C ASP A 63 4.90 2.09 -5.27
N LEU A 64 4.61 2.09 -6.57
CA LEU A 64 3.65 3.05 -7.11
C LEU A 64 2.26 2.66 -6.59
N MET A 65 1.57 3.61 -5.95
CA MET A 65 0.18 3.37 -5.58
C MET A 65 -0.63 3.08 -6.86
N GLY A 66 -1.22 1.89 -6.91
CA GLY A 66 -1.96 1.34 -8.04
C GLY A 66 -3.33 1.96 -8.28
#